data_AF-A0A9Q9BPH1-F1
#
_entry.id   AF-A0A9Q9BPH1-F1
#
_cell.length_a   1.000
_cell.length_b   1.000
_cell.length_c   1.000
_cell.angle_alpha   90.00
_cell.angle_beta   90.00
_cell.angle_gamma   90.00
#
_symmetry.space_group_name_H-M   'P 1'
#
loop_
_entity.id
_entity.type
_entity.pdbx_description
1 polymer ?
#
loop_
_entity_poly.entity_id
_entity_poly.type
_entity_poly.pdbx_seq_one_letter_code
_entity_poly.pdbx_strand_id
1 'polypeptide(L)' 'MYDDMFIVGLYTPEGTYTYHYHMEYWDMYDVEELEHAPAYDGHTFKDIGRLFGLIGVKS' A
#
# COMPACT_ATOMS: atom_id res chain seq x y z
N MET A 1 13.09 6.26 3.72
CA MET A 1 12.30 5.77 4.87
C MET A 1 12.61 6.70 6.03
N TYR A 2 11.59 7.20 6.73
CA TYR A 2 11.81 7.94 7.98
C TYR A 2 12.07 6.92 9.09
N ASP A 3 12.80 7.33 10.13
CA ASP A 3 13.02 6.47 11.30
C ASP A 3 11.66 6.07 11.92
N ASP A 4 11.55 4.84 12.43
CA ASP A 4 10.34 4.26 13.05
C ASP A 4 9.09 4.19 12.16
N MET A 5 9.26 4.10 10.84
CA MET A 5 8.17 3.88 9.88
C MET A 5 8.35 2.58 9.10
N PHE A 6 7.23 1.92 8.79
CA PHE A 6 7.14 0.82 7.83
C PHE A 6 6.20 1.17 6.68
N ILE A 7 6.25 0.36 5.63
CA ILE A 7 5.38 0.51 4.45
C ILE A 7 4.31 -0.57 4.48
N VAL A 8 3.06 -0.16 4.38
CA VAL A 8 1.92 -1.05 4.10
C VAL A 8 1.50 -0.86 2.67
N GLY A 9 1.42 -1.94 1.93
CA GLY A 9 1.03 -1.95 0.52
C GLY A 9 -0.20 -2.81 0.27
N LEU A 10 -0.90 -2.49 -0.81
CA LEU A 10 -1.98 -3.31 -1.34
C LEU A 10 -1.90 -3.39 -2.86
N TYR A 11 -2.42 -4.49 -3.40
CA TYR A 11 -2.53 -4.70 -4.84
C TYR A 11 -3.88 -4.20 -5.33
N THR A 12 -3.88 -3.27 -6.28
CA THR A 12 -5.05 -2.84 -7.03
C THR A 12 -4.95 -3.38 -8.47
N PRO A 13 -6.07 -3.48 -9.22
CA PRO A 13 -6.01 -3.83 -10.65
C PRO A 13 -5.08 -2.93 -11.47
N GLU A 14 -4.92 -1.67 -11.05
CA GLU A 14 -4.09 -0.65 -11.72
C GLU A 14 -2.63 -0.61 -11.23
N GLY A 15 -2.24 -1.47 -10.28
CA GLY A 15 -0.90 -1.55 -9.71
C GLY A 15 -0.86 -1.54 -8.18
N THR A 16 0.33 -1.55 -7.59
CA THR A 16 0.48 -1.44 -6.13
C THR A 16 0.18 -0.02 -5.65
N TYR A 17 -0.39 0.11 -4.47
CA TYR A 17 -0.54 1.39 -3.77
C TYR A 17 -0.06 1.25 -2.33
N THR A 18 0.77 2.19 -1.85
CA THR A 18 1.49 2.05 -0.57
C THR A 18 1.36 3.27 0.33
N TYR A 19 1.45 3.04 1.64
CA TYR A 19 1.40 4.05 2.70
C TYR A 19 2.55 3.85 3.69
N HIS A 20 2.98 4.94 4.31
CA HIS A 20 3.93 4.90 5.42
C HIS A 20 3.17 4.95 6.74
N TYR A 21 3.43 4.00 7.64
CA TYR A 21 2.85 3.92 8.99
C TYR A 21 3.95 3.87 10.06
N HIS A 22 3.66 4.38 11.26
CA HIS A 22 4.55 4.26 12.41
C HIS A 22 4.60 2.82 12.94
N MET A 23 5.76 2.37 13.41
CA MET A 23 5.96 1.01 13.95
C MET A 23 5.00 0.64 15.10
N GLU A 24 4.44 1.61 15.83
CA GLU A 24 3.40 1.37 16.86
C GLU A 24 2.15 0.65 16.30
N TYR A 25 1.93 0.76 14.99
CA TYR A 25 0.80 0.17 14.27
C TYR A 25 1.12 -1.17 13.61
N TRP A 26 2.35 -1.68 13.76
CA TRP A 26 2.81 -2.91 13.11
C TRP A 26 1.87 -4.09 13.38
N ASP A 27 1.59 -4.35 14.66
CA ASP A 27 0.77 -5.47 15.11
C ASP A 27 -0.73 -5.34 14.76
N MET A 28 -1.17 -4.22 14.16
CA MET A 28 -2.55 -4.07 13.68
C MET A 28 -2.80 -4.76 12.32
N TYR A 29 -1.74 -5.08 11.58
CA TYR A 29 -1.86 -5.64 10.24
C TYR A 29 -1.60 -7.14 10.24
N ASP A 30 -2.64 -7.93 9.95
CA ASP A 30 -2.53 -9.38 9.71
C ASP A 30 -2.40 -9.64 8.21
N VAL A 31 -1.20 -9.40 7.67
CA VAL A 31 -0.88 -9.51 6.23
C VAL A 31 0.50 -10.13 6.02
N GLU A 32 0.80 -10.55 4.79
CA GLU A 32 2.12 -11.09 4.43
C GLU A 32 3.22 -10.03 4.58
N GLU A 33 4.24 -10.34 5.37
CA GLU A 33 5.45 -9.54 5.49
C GLU A 33 6.40 -9.84 4.33
N LEU A 34 6.83 -8.79 3.62
CA LEU A 34 7.79 -8.91 2.52
C LEU A 34 9.14 -8.33 2.94
N GLU A 35 10.22 -9.09 2.73
CA GLU A 35 11.59 -8.61 2.97
C GLU A 35 11.93 -7.39 2.07
N HIS A 36 11.37 -7.37 0.85
CA HIS A 36 11.57 -6.31 -0.11
C HIS A 36 10.25 -5.86 -0.75
N ALA A 37 10.07 -4.55 -0.87
CA ALA A 37 8.95 -3.98 -1.59
C ALA A 37 9.03 -4.30 -3.10
N PRO A 38 7.89 -4.44 -3.78
CA PRO A 38 7.85 -4.51 -5.24
C PRO A 38 8.52 -3.29 -5.89
N ALA A 39 8.94 -3.43 -7.14
CA ALA A 39 9.51 -2.33 -7.90
C ALA A 39 8.51 -1.15 -7.96
N TYR A 40 8.96 0.02 -7.52
CA TYR A 40 8.14 1.23 -7.52
C TYR A 40 7.81 1.67 -8.95
N ASP A 41 6.52 1.83 -9.23
CA ASP A 41 5.99 2.15 -10.56
C ASP A 41 5.76 3.65 -10.79
N GLY A 42 6.14 4.50 -9.84
CA GLY A 42 5.96 5.96 -9.93
C GLY A 42 4.65 6.48 -9.35
N HIS A 43 3.83 5.65 -8.68
CA HIS A 43 2.56 6.09 -8.11
C HIS A 43 2.70 7.19 -7.07
N THR A 44 1.83 8.20 -7.15
CA THR A 44 1.78 9.33 -6.23
C THR A 44 0.43 9.40 -5.52
N PHE A 45 0.28 10.33 -4.58
CA PHE A 45 -1.00 10.60 -3.92
C PHE A 45 -2.13 10.96 -4.91
N LYS A 46 -1.81 11.41 -6.13
CA LYS A 46 -2.80 11.71 -7.17
C LYS A 46 -3.43 10.44 -7.73
N ASP A 47 -2.78 9.30 -7.56
CA ASP A 47 -3.23 7.99 -8.02
C ASP A 47 -4.18 7.31 -7.01
N ILE A 48 -4.72 8.06 -6.04
CA ILE A 48 -5.71 7.58 -5.07
C ILE A 48 -6.91 6.88 -5.73
N GLY A 49 -7.20 7.22 -7.00
CA GLY A 49 -8.25 6.57 -7.78
C GLY A 49 -8.06 5.07 -7.99
N ARG A 50 -6.83 4.54 -7.91
CA ARG A 50 -6.55 3.10 -7.97
C ARG A 50 -7.28 2.30 -6.88
N LEU A 51 -7.54 2.93 -5.73
CA LEU A 51 -8.28 2.30 -4.65
C LEU A 51 -9.74 2.02 -5.02
N PHE A 52 -10.33 2.78 -5.95
CA PHE A 52 -11.69 2.51 -6.43
C PHE A 52 -11.81 1.16 -7.16
N GLY A 53 -10.71 0.63 -7.72
CA GLY A 53 -10.67 -0.71 -8.31
C GLY A 53 -11.01 -1.82 -7.31
N LEU A 54 -10.80 -1.58 -6.00
CA LEU A 54 -11.10 -2.54 -4.93
C LEU A 54 -12.58 -2.54 -4.52
N ILE A 55 -13.29 -1.44 -4.76
CA ILE A 55 -14.68 -1.27 -4.29
C ILE A 55 -15.65 -2.09 -5.16
N GLY A 56 -15.16 -2.73 -6.23
CA GLY A 56 -15.96 -3.57 -7.10
C GLY A 56 -17.14 -2.78 -7.65
N VAL A 57 -16.89 -1.91 -8.62
CA VAL A 57 -17.99 -1.36 -9.43
C VAL A 57 -18.62 -2.54 -10.15
N LYS A 58 -19.66 -3.12 -9.54
CA LYS A 58 -20.62 -3.96 -10.23
C LYS A 58 -21.19 -3.11 -11.35
N SER A 59 -20.68 -3.35 -12.55
CA SER A 59 -21.33 -2.90 -13.79
C SER A 59 -22.66 -3.60 -13.94
#